data_AF-A0A821XXE3-F1
#
_entry.id   AF-A0A821XXE3-F1
#
_cell.length_a   1.000
_cell.length_b   1.000
_cell.length_c   1.000
_cell.angle_alpha   90.00
_cell.angle_beta   90.00
_cell.angle_gamma   90.00
#
_symmetry.space_group_name_H-M   'P 1'
#
loop_
_entity.id
_entity.type
_entity.pdbx_description
1 polymer ?
#
loop_
_entity_poly.entity_id
_entity_poly.type
_entity_poly.pdbx_seq_one_letter_code
_entity_poly.pdbx_strand_id
1 'polypeptide(L)'
;LCDYGGSKKLLTQLLDEEQQRELEREQELEEERQQKRSSCVNPHEPQLHDEIKALCNMYGPKLNLSELTSVFCPIADAFLNTTFYHECQPRCWQQNLWVTDEFKRVIQTRGESLEPFLRPTRWTVIYRNEHIIFVSPFEANWIMGQLYNLYRNQSAGQLFTTTLRLLLPRTRPNQSIIVNTPTLTIPPSIASDFGAVMFPIPTEWLTVLYIFNGTLYFETTDEEKIYCHCLGVCPKPRTKIEENAFEKGWITIDGFVERPDHRKLLQLQQCRFHANPLAFIRKLIENRNNAQAPLISHVGSILTNAVKGMTSFQRKAYEQTSFLAKKNKQKL
;
A
#
# COMPACT_ATOMS: atom_id res chain seq x y z
N LEU A 1 45.81 34.81 -31.97
CA LEU A 1 44.64 34.29 -32.74
C LEU A 1 44.09 33.11 -31.96
N CYS A 2 43.22 33.43 -30.99
CA CYS A 2 42.65 32.50 -30.03
C CYS A 2 41.18 32.21 -30.42
N ASP A 3 40.71 31.01 -30.07
CA ASP A 3 39.31 30.58 -29.97
C ASP A 3 38.40 30.60 -31.20
N TYR A 4 38.53 29.56 -32.04
CA TYR A 4 37.42 29.08 -32.90
C TYR A 4 37.00 27.62 -32.58
N GLY A 5 37.59 27.00 -31.55
CA GLY A 5 37.32 25.60 -31.17
C GLY A 5 36.11 25.40 -30.25
N GLY A 6 35.71 26.43 -29.47
CA GLY A 6 34.59 26.34 -28.53
C GLY A 6 33.21 26.33 -29.19
N SER A 7 33.04 27.07 -30.29
CA SER A 7 31.75 27.22 -30.98
C SER A 7 31.28 25.92 -31.66
N LYS A 8 32.19 25.14 -32.25
CA LYS A 8 31.86 23.86 -32.87
C LYS A 8 31.43 22.81 -31.83
N LYS A 9 32.10 22.74 -30.68
CA LYS A 9 31.72 21.82 -29.59
C LYS A 9 30.35 22.14 -29.00
N LEU A 10 30.05 23.43 -28.82
CA LEU A 10 28.74 23.87 -28.33
C LEU A 10 27.63 23.52 -29.33
N LEU A 11 27.86 23.73 -30.63
CA LEU A 11 26.90 23.37 -31.67
C LEU A 11 26.65 21.86 -31.73
N THR A 12 27.70 21.05 -31.61
CA THR A 12 27.56 19.58 -31.56
C THR A 12 26.80 19.13 -30.32
N GLN A 13 27.08 19.72 -29.14
CA GLN A 13 26.34 19.41 -27.91
C GLN A 13 24.85 19.78 -28.02
N LEU A 14 24.53 20.94 -28.60
CA LEU A 14 23.15 21.34 -28.82
C LEU A 14 22.43 20.43 -29.81
N LEU A 15 23.13 19.98 -30.87
CA LEU A 15 22.59 19.05 -31.85
C LEU A 15 22.32 17.68 -31.21
N ASP A 16 23.25 17.18 -30.38
CA ASP A 16 23.11 15.92 -29.67
C ASP A 16 21.95 15.99 -28.63
N GLU A 17 21.81 17.10 -27.91
CA GLU A 17 20.68 17.33 -26.99
C GLU A 17 19.33 17.44 -27.69
N GLU A 18 19.28 17.99 -28.90
CA GLU A 18 18.07 18.08 -29.70
C GLU A 18 17.68 16.71 -30.26
N GLN A 19 18.65 15.93 -30.75
CA GLN A 19 18.44 14.54 -31.17
C GLN A 19 17.98 13.64 -30.01
N GLN A 20 18.57 13.82 -28.82
CA GLN A 20 18.16 13.08 -27.62
C GLN A 20 16.70 13.40 -27.25
N ARG A 21 16.29 14.67 -27.32
CA ARG A 21 14.90 15.09 -27.07
C ARG A 21 13.90 14.56 -28.09
N GLU A 22 14.30 14.42 -29.36
CA GLU A 22 13.44 13.81 -30.38
C GLU A 22 13.26 12.32 -30.14
N LEU A 23 14.33 11.59 -29.83
CA LEU A 23 14.29 10.17 -29.45
C LEU A 23 13.41 9.94 -28.22
N GLU A 24 13.55 10.75 -27.18
CA GLU A 24 12.69 10.67 -25.98
C GLU A 24 11.21 10.87 -26.33
N ARG A 25 10.89 11.87 -27.17
CA ARG A 25 9.51 12.14 -27.60
C ARG A 25 8.93 11.02 -28.45
N GLU A 26 9.74 10.43 -29.33
CA GLU A 26 9.33 9.26 -30.12
C GLU A 26 9.10 8.05 -29.21
N GLN A 27 9.94 7.84 -28.20
CA GLN A 27 9.77 6.78 -27.21
C GLN A 27 8.49 6.97 -26.40
N GLU A 28 8.21 8.17 -25.92
CA GLU A 28 6.96 8.50 -25.22
C GLU A 28 5.73 8.26 -26.10
N LEU A 29 5.77 8.68 -27.38
CA LEU A 29 4.68 8.44 -28.34
C LEU A 29 4.50 6.95 -28.67
N GLU A 30 5.58 6.17 -28.74
CA GLU A 30 5.54 4.73 -28.94
C GLU A 30 4.95 4.03 -27.70
N GLU A 31 5.35 4.44 -26.50
CA GLU A 31 4.81 3.96 -25.22
C GLU A 31 3.31 4.28 -25.10
N GLU A 32 2.88 5.50 -25.47
CA GLU A 32 1.47 5.88 -25.51
C GLU A 32 0.67 5.07 -26.56
N ARG A 33 1.26 4.77 -27.73
CA ARG A 33 0.62 3.95 -28.76
C ARG A 33 0.50 2.48 -28.34
N GLN A 34 1.47 1.96 -27.59
CA GLN A 34 1.46 0.60 -27.08
C GLN A 34 0.58 0.44 -25.83
N GLN A 35 0.28 1.53 -25.12
CA GLN A 35 -0.65 1.53 -24.00
C GLN A 35 -2.09 1.44 -24.52
N LYS A 36 -2.57 0.21 -24.70
CA LYS A 36 -3.95 -0.10 -25.09
C LYS A 36 -4.91 0.56 -24.09
N ARG A 37 -5.51 1.70 -24.48
CA ARG A 37 -6.51 2.39 -23.66
C ARG A 37 -7.65 1.41 -23.37
N SER A 38 -8.02 1.31 -22.09
CA SER A 38 -9.18 0.53 -21.67
C SER A 38 -10.41 0.94 -22.49
N SER A 39 -11.36 0.01 -22.68
CA SER A 39 -12.63 0.33 -23.34
C SER A 39 -13.27 1.57 -22.71
N CYS A 40 -13.98 2.36 -23.51
CA CYS A 40 -14.73 3.50 -22.99
C CYS A 40 -15.85 2.96 -22.09
N VAL A 41 -15.73 3.18 -20.78
CA VAL A 41 -16.67 2.72 -19.76
C VAL A 41 -17.40 3.90 -19.13
N ASN A 42 -18.65 3.69 -18.72
CA ASN A 42 -19.42 4.74 -18.05
C ASN A 42 -19.06 4.76 -16.54
N PRO A 43 -18.77 5.94 -15.97
CA PRO A 43 -18.54 6.07 -14.54
C PRO A 43 -19.79 5.72 -13.74
N HIS A 44 -19.61 5.19 -12.55
CA HIS A 44 -20.70 5.00 -11.59
C HIS A 44 -21.12 6.36 -11.01
N GLU A 45 -22.44 6.58 -10.87
CA GLU A 45 -22.96 7.76 -10.18
C GLU A 45 -22.91 7.53 -8.66
N PRO A 46 -22.12 8.33 -7.91
CA PRO A 46 -21.91 8.07 -6.50
C PRO A 46 -23.16 8.38 -5.67
N GLN A 47 -23.44 7.55 -4.67
CA GLN A 47 -24.57 7.70 -3.76
C GLN A 47 -24.11 7.73 -2.30
N LEU A 48 -24.67 8.65 -1.50
CA LEU A 48 -24.36 8.73 -0.08
C LEU A 48 -25.43 7.99 0.74
N HIS A 49 -25.07 6.83 1.27
CA HIS A 49 -25.92 6.02 2.15
C HIS A 49 -26.10 6.66 3.54
N ASP A 50 -27.27 6.45 4.16
CA ASP A 50 -27.56 7.01 5.49
C ASP A 50 -26.72 6.35 6.59
N GLU A 51 -26.33 5.10 6.40
CA GLU A 51 -25.43 4.35 7.28
C GLU A 51 -24.04 5.01 7.36
N ILE A 52 -23.55 5.58 6.26
CA ILE A 52 -22.32 6.37 6.24
C ILE A 52 -22.47 7.63 7.08
N LYS A 53 -23.65 8.27 7.03
CA LYS A 53 -23.96 9.44 7.86
C LYS A 53 -23.98 9.06 9.34
N ALA A 54 -24.51 7.90 9.66
CA ALA A 54 -24.56 7.38 11.01
C ALA A 54 -23.17 7.06 11.60
N LEU A 55 -22.13 6.83 10.79
CA LEU A 55 -20.74 6.69 11.30
C LEU A 55 -20.27 7.95 12.04
N CYS A 56 -20.72 9.13 11.63
CA CYS A 56 -20.38 10.40 12.29
C CYS A 56 -21.13 10.60 13.61
N ASN A 57 -22.14 9.78 13.92
CA ASN A 57 -22.86 9.86 15.19
C ASN A 57 -22.06 9.17 16.32
N MET A 58 -21.21 9.95 17.00
CA MET A 58 -20.33 9.47 18.06
C MET A 58 -21.03 9.20 19.40
N TYR A 59 -22.26 9.67 19.60
CA TYR A 59 -23.01 9.48 20.85
C TYR A 59 -24.19 8.52 20.70
N GLY A 60 -24.57 8.23 19.46
CA GLY A 60 -25.58 7.24 19.14
C GLY A 60 -25.10 5.79 19.36
N PRO A 61 -26.03 4.84 19.21
CA PRO A 61 -25.69 3.42 19.25
C PRO A 61 -24.63 3.08 18.20
N LYS A 62 -23.72 2.18 18.56
CA LYS A 62 -22.73 1.67 17.63
C LYS A 62 -23.42 0.87 16.53
N LEU A 63 -23.06 1.14 15.28
CA LEU A 63 -23.54 0.37 14.14
C LEU A 63 -22.90 -1.02 14.14
N ASN A 64 -23.72 -2.05 13.92
CA ASN A 64 -23.21 -3.37 13.58
C ASN A 64 -22.96 -3.43 12.07
N LEU A 65 -21.70 -3.21 11.67
CA LEU A 65 -21.32 -3.19 10.25
C LEU A 65 -21.64 -4.50 9.53
N SER A 66 -21.64 -5.63 10.26
CA SER A 66 -21.94 -6.94 9.68
C SER A 66 -23.42 -7.17 9.32
N GLU A 67 -24.34 -6.40 9.92
CA GLU A 67 -25.78 -6.44 9.59
C GLU A 67 -26.13 -5.52 8.42
N LEU A 68 -25.26 -4.54 8.13
CA LEU A 68 -25.44 -3.51 7.11
C LEU A 68 -24.71 -3.87 5.80
N THR A 69 -24.93 -5.09 5.32
CA THR A 69 -24.20 -5.69 4.18
C THR A 69 -24.44 -4.99 2.84
N SER A 70 -25.50 -4.19 2.74
CA SER A 70 -25.78 -3.35 1.56
C SER A 70 -24.82 -2.17 1.40
N VAL A 71 -24.16 -1.76 2.49
CA VAL A 71 -23.25 -0.59 2.51
C VAL A 71 -21.84 -1.00 2.88
N PHE A 72 -21.67 -1.88 3.87
CA PHE A 72 -20.36 -2.31 4.34
C PHE A 72 -20.10 -3.76 3.94
N CYS A 73 -18.94 -4.00 3.35
CA CYS A 73 -18.48 -5.32 2.97
C CYS A 73 -17.11 -5.59 3.59
N PRO A 74 -16.73 -6.85 3.85
CA PRO A 74 -15.35 -7.20 4.20
C PRO A 74 -14.36 -6.67 3.16
N ILE A 75 -13.16 -6.30 3.59
CA ILE A 75 -12.13 -5.71 2.70
C ILE A 75 -11.83 -6.53 1.44
N ALA A 76 -11.93 -7.86 1.50
CA ALA A 76 -11.70 -8.74 0.37
C ALA A 76 -12.67 -8.49 -0.80
N ASP A 77 -13.88 -7.99 -0.51
CA ASP A 77 -14.91 -7.71 -1.51
C ASP A 77 -14.58 -6.48 -2.36
N ALA A 78 -13.54 -5.71 -2.00
CA ALA A 78 -12.96 -4.73 -2.91
C ALA A 78 -12.42 -5.37 -4.21
N PHE A 79 -12.14 -6.67 -4.19
CA PHE A 79 -11.70 -7.44 -5.35
C PHE A 79 -12.85 -8.21 -6.01
N LEU A 80 -14.09 -8.09 -5.54
CA LEU A 80 -15.22 -8.81 -6.13
C LEU A 80 -15.33 -8.48 -7.63
N ASN A 81 -15.61 -9.49 -8.45
CA ASN A 81 -15.65 -9.38 -9.92
C ASN A 81 -14.30 -9.01 -10.58
N THR A 82 -13.18 -9.32 -9.93
CA THR A 82 -11.83 -9.32 -10.52
C THR A 82 -11.18 -10.70 -10.39
N THR A 83 -10.12 -10.99 -11.14
CA THR A 83 -9.36 -12.24 -10.97
C THR A 83 -8.68 -12.31 -9.60
N PHE A 84 -8.46 -11.16 -8.95
CA PHE A 84 -7.89 -11.09 -7.60
C PHE A 84 -8.75 -11.75 -6.53
N TYR A 85 -10.08 -11.82 -6.68
CA TYR A 85 -10.95 -12.30 -5.60
C TYR A 85 -10.64 -13.74 -5.16
N HIS A 86 -10.33 -14.62 -6.13
CA HIS A 86 -10.00 -16.00 -5.83
C HIS A 86 -8.59 -16.15 -5.25
N GLU A 87 -7.65 -15.32 -5.69
CA GLU A 87 -6.25 -15.37 -5.25
C GLU A 87 -6.04 -14.68 -3.89
N CYS A 88 -6.89 -13.72 -3.51
CA CYS A 88 -6.75 -12.93 -2.28
C CYS A 88 -7.14 -13.70 -1.02
N GLN A 89 -7.72 -14.90 -1.15
CA GLN A 89 -8.23 -15.74 -0.07
C GLN A 89 -9.15 -14.96 0.90
N PRO A 90 -10.42 -14.69 0.52
CA PRO A 90 -11.28 -13.72 1.21
C PRO A 90 -11.44 -13.90 2.72
N ARG A 91 -11.36 -15.14 3.20
CA ARG A 91 -11.49 -15.49 4.64
C ARG A 91 -10.23 -15.20 5.48
N CYS A 92 -9.11 -14.83 4.85
CA CYS A 92 -7.84 -14.60 5.52
C CYS A 92 -7.69 -13.14 6.02
N TRP A 93 -8.51 -12.22 5.53
CA TRP A 93 -8.42 -10.81 5.90
C TRP A 93 -8.93 -10.56 7.33
N GLN A 94 -8.52 -9.43 7.94
CA GLN A 94 -8.99 -9.13 9.29
C GLN A 94 -10.48 -8.75 9.29
N GLN A 95 -11.22 -9.23 10.28
CA GLN A 95 -12.67 -9.03 10.39
C GLN A 95 -13.06 -7.57 10.70
N ASN A 96 -12.13 -6.77 11.21
CA ASN A 96 -12.34 -5.36 11.51
C ASN A 96 -12.02 -4.43 10.34
N LEU A 97 -11.66 -4.97 9.17
CA LEU A 97 -11.38 -4.21 7.95
C LEU A 97 -12.54 -4.32 6.97
N TRP A 98 -13.09 -3.17 6.61
CA TRP A 98 -14.28 -3.03 5.79
C TRP A 98 -14.02 -2.12 4.60
N VAL A 99 -14.85 -2.26 3.58
CA VAL A 99 -14.95 -1.34 2.44
C VAL A 99 -16.41 -0.94 2.27
N THR A 100 -16.67 0.27 1.79
CA THR A 100 -18.03 0.68 1.42
C THR A 100 -18.41 0.15 0.04
N ASP A 101 -19.70 0.08 -0.25
CA ASP A 101 -20.16 -0.31 -1.57
C ASP A 101 -19.72 0.69 -2.65
N GLU A 102 -19.75 1.98 -2.33
CA GLU A 102 -19.26 3.06 -3.20
C GLU A 102 -17.74 3.02 -3.43
N PHE A 103 -16.99 2.43 -2.49
CA PHE A 103 -15.56 2.21 -2.68
C PHE A 103 -15.29 1.24 -3.84
N LYS A 104 -16.04 0.11 -3.91
CA LYS A 104 -15.87 -0.92 -4.96
C LYS A 104 -16.51 -0.52 -6.29
N ARG A 105 -17.62 0.23 -6.30
CA ARG A 105 -18.30 0.67 -7.53
C ARG A 105 -17.64 1.92 -8.13
N VAL A 106 -16.76 1.71 -9.11
CA VAL A 106 -16.11 2.81 -9.86
C VAL A 106 -16.78 3.03 -11.22
N ILE A 107 -17.20 1.94 -11.88
CA ILE A 107 -17.79 1.97 -13.21
C ILE A 107 -19.10 1.17 -13.25
N GLN A 108 -19.92 1.42 -14.26
CA GLN A 108 -21.11 0.60 -14.52
C GLN A 108 -20.68 -0.77 -15.05
N THR A 109 -20.87 -1.84 -14.27
CA THR A 109 -20.49 -3.21 -14.65
C THR A 109 -21.33 -3.72 -15.82
N ARG A 110 -20.75 -3.74 -17.03
CA ARG A 110 -21.37 -4.35 -18.23
C ARG A 110 -20.54 -5.52 -18.78
N GLY A 111 -19.99 -6.34 -17.88
CA GLY A 111 -19.14 -7.50 -18.24
C GLY A 111 -17.66 -7.18 -18.45
N GLU A 112 -17.23 -5.97 -18.11
CA GLU A 112 -15.84 -5.52 -18.22
C GLU A 112 -15.01 -5.96 -17.00
N SER A 113 -13.70 -6.16 -17.20
CA SER A 113 -12.79 -6.42 -16.08
C SER A 113 -12.70 -5.18 -15.19
N LEU A 114 -12.99 -5.34 -13.90
CA LEU A 114 -12.88 -4.26 -12.91
C LEU A 114 -11.44 -4.01 -12.44
N GLU A 115 -10.48 -4.85 -12.84
CA GLU A 115 -9.10 -4.75 -12.37
C GLU A 115 -8.43 -3.40 -12.65
N PRO A 116 -8.50 -2.84 -13.87
CA PRO A 116 -7.90 -1.53 -14.14
C PRO A 116 -8.63 -0.39 -13.40
N PHE A 117 -9.83 -0.66 -12.89
CA PHE A 117 -10.69 0.30 -12.22
C PHE A 117 -10.68 0.13 -10.70
N LEU A 118 -9.81 -0.72 -10.15
CA LEU A 118 -9.65 -0.85 -8.70
C LEU A 118 -9.27 0.48 -8.07
N ARG A 119 -10.16 1.00 -7.22
CA ARG A 119 -10.00 2.32 -6.61
C ARG A 119 -8.78 2.40 -5.70
N PRO A 120 -7.87 3.38 -5.85
CA PRO A 120 -6.76 3.58 -4.93
C PRO A 120 -7.24 3.77 -3.49
N THR A 121 -6.61 3.08 -2.56
CA THR A 121 -6.97 3.03 -1.14
C THR A 121 -6.43 4.24 -0.39
N ARG A 122 -7.10 5.39 -0.54
CA ARG A 122 -6.64 6.68 0.01
C ARG A 122 -7.31 7.08 1.32
N TRP A 123 -8.61 6.88 1.44
CA TRP A 123 -9.38 7.40 2.57
C TRP A 123 -9.84 6.25 3.46
N THR A 124 -9.49 6.35 4.74
CA THR A 124 -9.88 5.37 5.76
C THR A 124 -10.60 6.05 6.91
N VAL A 125 -11.75 5.50 7.28
CA VAL A 125 -12.45 5.87 8.51
C VAL A 125 -12.06 4.87 9.58
N ILE A 126 -11.43 5.36 10.65
CA ILE A 126 -11.29 4.61 11.89
C ILE A 126 -12.58 4.83 12.66
N TYR A 127 -13.44 3.82 12.69
CA TYR A 127 -14.74 3.90 13.37
C TYR A 127 -14.65 3.28 14.76
N ARG A 128 -15.02 4.08 15.77
CA ARG A 128 -15.01 3.70 17.20
C ARG A 128 -13.69 3.13 17.72
N ASN A 129 -12.55 3.45 17.10
CA ASN A 129 -11.24 2.86 17.39
C ASN A 129 -11.21 1.31 17.26
N GLU A 130 -12.17 0.73 16.55
CA GLU A 130 -12.35 -0.71 16.44
C GLU A 130 -12.31 -1.21 15.01
N HIS A 131 -12.83 -0.42 14.07
CA HIS A 131 -12.94 -0.80 12.67
C HIS A 131 -12.19 0.18 11.78
N ILE A 132 -11.60 -0.33 10.69
CA ILE A 132 -11.08 0.49 9.60
C ILE A 132 -11.98 0.28 8.39
N ILE A 133 -12.53 1.36 7.86
CA ILE A 133 -13.45 1.34 6.72
C ILE A 133 -12.82 2.13 5.58
N PHE A 134 -12.58 1.48 4.45
CA PHE A 134 -12.20 2.18 3.22
C PHE A 134 -13.43 2.79 2.56
N VAL A 135 -13.35 4.09 2.31
CA VAL A 135 -14.46 4.88 1.76
C VAL A 135 -14.05 5.49 0.42
N SER A 136 -15.03 5.75 -0.44
CA SER A 136 -14.81 6.50 -1.68
C SER A 136 -14.41 7.96 -1.38
N PRO A 137 -13.74 8.66 -2.30
CA PRO A 137 -13.47 10.10 -2.16
C PRO A 137 -14.75 10.94 -1.98
N PHE A 138 -15.86 10.50 -2.57
CA PHE A 138 -17.15 11.17 -2.45
C PHE A 138 -17.68 11.09 -1.00
N GLU A 139 -17.72 9.89 -0.43
CA GLU A 139 -18.09 9.69 0.99
C GLU A 139 -17.10 10.40 1.92
N ALA A 140 -15.79 10.30 1.66
CA ALA A 140 -14.75 10.94 2.46
C ALA A 140 -14.94 12.47 2.53
N ASN A 141 -15.26 13.10 1.40
CA ASN A 141 -15.51 14.55 1.35
C ASN A 141 -16.69 14.96 2.22
N TRP A 142 -17.77 14.18 2.19
CA TRP A 142 -18.93 14.43 3.05
C TRP A 142 -18.60 14.22 4.53
N ILE A 143 -17.97 13.09 4.87
CA ILE A 143 -17.56 12.73 6.25
C ILE A 143 -16.63 13.80 6.82
N MET A 144 -15.67 14.28 6.02
CA MET A 144 -14.75 15.34 6.40
C MET A 144 -15.49 16.59 6.88
N GLY A 145 -16.49 17.05 6.12
CA GLY A 145 -17.32 18.20 6.50
C GLY A 145 -18.09 17.97 7.81
N GLN A 146 -18.68 16.78 7.99
CA GLN A 146 -19.42 16.46 9.21
C GLN A 146 -18.53 16.36 10.44
N LEU A 147 -17.41 15.65 10.34
CA LEU A 147 -16.46 15.52 11.45
C LEU A 147 -15.86 16.88 11.83
N TYR A 148 -15.61 17.75 10.85
CA TYR A 148 -15.15 19.12 11.10
C TYR A 148 -16.20 19.97 11.82
N ASN A 149 -17.46 19.90 11.40
CA ASN A 149 -18.56 20.60 12.05
C ASN A 149 -18.76 20.12 13.50
N LEU A 150 -18.70 18.80 13.73
CA LEU A 150 -18.77 18.22 15.07
C LEU A 150 -17.61 18.70 15.94
N TYR A 151 -16.40 18.74 15.39
CA TYR A 151 -15.22 19.23 16.09
C TYR A 151 -15.33 20.70 16.51
N ARG A 152 -15.85 21.57 15.62
CA ARG A 152 -16.01 23.01 15.92
C ARG A 152 -17.07 23.29 16.98
N ASN A 153 -18.11 22.47 17.05
CA ASN A 153 -19.26 22.68 17.93
C ASN A 153 -19.13 21.94 19.28
N GLN A 154 -18.08 21.14 19.47
CA GLN A 154 -17.87 20.37 20.69
C GLN A 154 -17.23 21.18 21.81
N SER A 155 -17.62 20.85 23.05
CA SER A 155 -16.98 21.37 24.26
C SER A 155 -15.60 20.73 24.45
N ALA A 156 -14.67 21.48 25.05
CA ALA A 156 -13.32 21.00 25.32
C ALA A 156 -13.35 19.71 26.18
N GLY A 157 -12.54 18.70 25.78
CA GLY A 157 -12.34 17.46 26.55
C GLY A 157 -13.02 16.20 26.02
N GLN A 158 -13.72 16.26 24.90
CA GLN A 158 -14.41 15.09 24.32
C GLN A 158 -13.50 14.30 23.37
N LEU A 159 -13.44 12.98 23.54
CA LEU A 159 -12.58 12.09 22.72
C LEU A 159 -13.27 11.68 21.43
N PHE A 160 -12.60 11.93 20.30
CA PHE A 160 -13.04 11.48 18.98
C PHE A 160 -12.68 10.01 18.80
N THR A 161 -13.71 9.16 18.88
CA THR A 161 -13.56 7.71 18.61
C THR A 161 -13.71 7.38 17.13
N THR A 162 -14.22 8.31 16.32
CA THR A 162 -14.30 8.16 14.86
C THR A 162 -13.47 9.22 14.18
N THR A 163 -12.54 8.80 13.32
CA THR A 163 -11.63 9.71 12.61
C THR A 163 -11.51 9.31 11.13
N LEU A 164 -11.39 10.30 10.25
CA LEU A 164 -11.04 10.12 8.85
C LEU A 164 -9.53 10.36 8.69
N ARG A 165 -8.85 9.44 8.02
CA ARG A 165 -7.39 9.45 7.86
C ARG A 165 -6.98 9.20 6.41
N LEU A 166 -5.83 9.75 6.04
CA LEU A 166 -5.22 9.54 4.73
C LEU A 166 -4.25 8.35 4.80
N LEU A 167 -4.41 7.40 3.88
CA LEU A 167 -3.52 6.27 3.68
C LEU A 167 -2.83 6.40 2.32
N LEU A 168 -1.49 6.43 2.32
CA LEU A 168 -0.69 6.39 1.09
C LEU A 168 0.31 5.22 1.16
N PRO A 169 0.57 4.53 0.03
CA PRO A 169 1.57 3.48 0.01
C PRO A 169 2.97 4.10 0.08
N ARG A 170 3.91 3.42 0.75
CA ARG A 170 5.32 3.82 0.71
C ARG A 170 5.96 3.27 -0.54
N THR A 171 6.08 4.11 -1.56
CA THR A 171 6.71 3.75 -2.85
C THR A 171 8.16 4.22 -2.91
N ARG A 172 8.64 4.93 -1.89
CA ARG A 172 10.02 5.41 -1.75
C ARG A 172 10.61 5.06 -0.39
N PRO A 173 11.94 4.84 -0.27
CA PRO A 173 12.60 4.49 0.98
C PRO A 173 12.38 5.46 2.15
N ASN A 174 12.36 6.76 1.87
CA ASN A 174 12.35 7.81 2.91
C ASN A 174 10.94 8.37 3.16
N GLN A 175 9.90 7.63 2.77
CA GLN A 175 8.52 8.05 2.94
C GLN A 175 7.99 7.50 4.27
N SER A 176 7.56 8.37 5.18
CA SER A 176 6.90 7.96 6.42
C SER A 176 5.44 7.58 6.20
N ILE A 177 4.90 6.82 7.16
CA ILE A 177 3.47 6.49 7.24
C ILE A 177 2.64 7.72 7.59
N ILE A 178 1.63 8.01 6.75
CA ILE A 178 0.76 9.19 6.92
C ILE A 178 -0.50 8.90 7.76
N VAL A 179 -0.96 7.65 7.79
CA VAL A 179 -2.25 7.30 8.44
C VAL A 179 -2.23 7.46 9.96
N ASN A 180 -1.06 7.59 10.56
CA ASN A 180 -0.88 7.89 11.99
C ASN A 180 -0.33 9.31 12.23
N THR A 181 -0.40 10.20 11.23
CA THR A 181 0.01 11.61 11.41
C THR A 181 -1.15 12.41 12.02
N PRO A 182 -1.03 12.93 13.26
CA PRO A 182 -2.14 13.59 13.95
C PRO A 182 -2.69 14.84 13.24
N THR A 183 -1.82 15.57 12.54
CA THR A 183 -2.18 16.78 11.79
C THR A 183 -2.92 16.49 10.47
N LEU A 184 -2.87 15.24 10.00
CA LEU A 184 -3.54 14.77 8.78
C LEU A 184 -4.74 13.87 9.09
N THR A 185 -5.14 13.83 10.37
CA THR A 185 -6.34 13.15 10.84
C THR A 185 -7.48 14.17 10.96
N ILE A 186 -8.70 13.76 10.64
CA ILE A 186 -9.89 14.58 10.77
C ILE A 186 -10.85 13.90 11.77
N PRO A 187 -11.22 14.57 12.86
CA PRO A 187 -10.69 15.86 13.28
C PRO A 187 -9.22 15.80 13.72
N PRO A 188 -8.48 16.92 13.67
CA PRO A 188 -7.08 16.97 14.06
C PRO A 188 -6.91 16.54 15.52
N SER A 189 -5.96 15.64 15.76
CA SER A 189 -5.63 15.17 17.12
C SER A 189 -4.41 15.92 17.67
N ILE A 190 -4.37 17.24 17.48
CA ILE A 190 -3.29 18.07 18.00
C ILE A 190 -3.47 18.16 19.51
N ALA A 191 -2.43 17.80 20.26
CA ALA A 191 -2.40 17.99 21.70
C ALA A 191 -2.53 19.49 22.01
N SER A 192 -3.75 19.94 22.30
CA SER A 192 -3.93 21.07 23.22
C SER A 192 -3.57 20.59 24.62
N ASP A 193 -3.41 21.53 25.56
CA ASP A 193 -3.08 21.29 26.98
C ASP A 193 -4.03 20.31 27.73
N PHE A 194 -5.02 19.74 27.03
CA PHE A 194 -6.08 18.87 27.51
C PHE A 194 -6.01 17.41 26.98
N GLY A 195 -4.88 16.97 26.41
CA GLY A 195 -4.61 15.53 26.26
C GLY A 195 -5.41 14.77 25.19
N ALA A 196 -5.61 15.35 24.01
CA ALA A 196 -6.18 14.61 22.88
C ALA A 196 -5.25 13.45 22.45
N VAL A 197 -5.61 12.21 22.82
CA VAL A 197 -4.86 11.01 22.44
C VAL A 197 -5.45 10.45 21.15
N MET A 198 -4.70 10.56 20.05
CA MET A 198 -5.03 9.89 18.79
C MET A 198 -4.94 8.37 19.01
N PHE A 199 -5.95 7.61 18.56
CA PHE A 199 -5.87 6.15 18.53
C PHE A 199 -4.74 5.70 17.57
N PRO A 200 -3.67 5.06 18.07
CA PRO A 200 -2.64 4.51 17.20
C PRO A 200 -3.17 3.22 16.59
N ILE A 201 -3.14 3.11 15.25
CA ILE A 201 -3.55 1.88 14.59
C ILE A 201 -2.57 0.76 14.99
N PRO A 202 -3.05 -0.39 15.52
CA PRO A 202 -2.20 -1.52 15.87
C PRO A 202 -1.36 -2.00 14.69
N THR A 203 -0.13 -2.44 14.95
CA THR A 203 0.82 -2.81 13.90
C THR A 203 0.30 -3.98 13.05
N GLU A 204 -0.45 -4.91 13.63
CA GLU A 204 -1.07 -6.02 12.91
C GLU A 204 -2.08 -5.51 11.87
N TRP A 205 -2.79 -4.41 12.16
CA TRP A 205 -3.76 -3.81 11.23
C TRP A 205 -3.00 -3.05 10.15
N LEU A 206 -1.98 -2.28 10.53
CA LEU A 206 -1.11 -1.56 9.59
C LEU A 206 -0.49 -2.49 8.55
N THR A 207 -0.04 -3.68 8.94
CA THR A 207 0.53 -4.65 8.01
C THR A 207 -0.47 -5.07 6.94
N VAL A 208 -1.74 -5.28 7.29
CA VAL A 208 -2.78 -5.62 6.31
C VAL A 208 -3.08 -4.42 5.40
N LEU A 209 -3.05 -3.20 5.93
CA LEU A 209 -3.15 -1.98 5.11
C LEU A 209 -1.97 -1.85 4.13
N TYR A 210 -0.75 -2.23 4.53
CA TYR A 210 0.42 -2.21 3.66
C TYR A 210 0.29 -3.20 2.50
N ILE A 211 -0.21 -4.41 2.76
CA ILE A 211 -0.49 -5.41 1.72
C ILE A 211 -1.55 -4.86 0.77
N PHE A 212 -2.69 -4.39 1.31
CA PHE A 212 -3.84 -3.96 0.52
C PHE A 212 -3.55 -2.73 -0.36
N ASN A 213 -2.73 -1.80 0.15
CA ASN A 213 -2.37 -0.55 -0.55
C ASN A 213 -1.16 -0.70 -1.48
N GLY A 214 -0.49 -1.85 -1.50
CA GLY A 214 0.69 -2.07 -2.36
C GLY A 214 1.94 -1.31 -1.90
N THR A 215 2.16 -1.20 -0.59
CA THR A 215 3.38 -0.59 -0.02
C THR A 215 4.63 -1.38 -0.43
N LEU A 216 5.72 -0.68 -0.78
CA LEU A 216 6.99 -1.26 -1.24
C LEU A 216 8.13 -1.18 -0.21
N TYR A 217 8.08 -0.18 0.67
CA TYR A 217 9.13 0.11 1.65
C TYR A 217 8.60 0.13 3.08
N PHE A 218 9.51 -0.20 4.00
CA PHE A 218 9.30 -0.18 5.44
C PHE A 218 10.29 0.80 6.07
N GLU A 219 9.87 1.45 7.15
CA GLU A 219 10.67 2.39 7.94
C GLU A 219 11.51 1.64 8.98
N THR A 220 10.98 0.56 9.54
CA THR A 220 11.67 -0.25 10.56
C THR A 220 11.78 -1.72 10.16
N THR A 221 12.74 -2.42 10.75
CA THR A 221 12.87 -3.88 10.62
C THR A 221 11.71 -4.64 11.24
N ASP A 222 11.03 -4.04 12.22
CA ASP A 222 9.86 -4.64 12.87
C ASP A 222 8.66 -4.67 11.93
N GLU A 223 8.43 -3.60 11.16
CA GLU A 223 7.40 -3.59 10.12
C GLU A 223 7.65 -4.68 9.06
N GLU A 224 8.91 -4.83 8.63
CA GLU A 224 9.31 -5.89 7.70
C GLU A 224 9.06 -7.29 8.28
N LYS A 225 9.42 -7.50 9.54
CA LYS A 225 9.22 -8.77 10.24
C LYS A 225 7.73 -9.12 10.35
N ILE A 226 6.90 -8.18 10.78
CA ILE A 226 5.45 -8.40 10.94
C ILE A 226 4.80 -8.61 9.57
N TYR A 227 5.26 -7.92 8.53
CA TYR A 227 4.86 -8.18 7.15
C TYR A 227 5.15 -9.62 6.72
N CYS A 228 6.39 -10.09 6.92
CA CYS A 228 6.75 -11.47 6.62
C CYS A 228 5.95 -12.48 7.44
N HIS A 229 5.72 -12.21 8.72
CA HIS A 229 4.89 -13.06 9.59
C HIS A 229 3.44 -13.14 9.10
N CYS A 230 2.85 -12.01 8.71
CA CYS A 230 1.49 -11.95 8.15
C CYS A 230 1.36 -12.79 6.87
N LEU A 231 2.40 -12.78 6.03
CA LEU A 231 2.47 -13.59 4.80
C LEU A 231 2.86 -15.05 5.04
N GLY A 232 3.41 -15.39 6.20
CA GLY A 232 3.95 -16.72 6.48
C GLY A 232 5.26 -17.02 5.75
N VAL A 233 6.13 -16.01 5.59
CA VAL A 233 7.39 -16.09 4.85
C VAL A 233 8.58 -15.97 5.81
N CYS A 234 9.59 -16.81 5.60
CA CYS A 234 10.90 -16.78 6.27
C CYS A 234 11.99 -16.33 5.28
N PRO A 235 12.22 -15.01 5.15
CA PRO A 235 13.24 -14.49 4.24
C PRO A 235 14.66 -14.68 4.77
N LYS A 236 15.62 -14.76 3.85
CA LYS A 236 17.07 -14.76 4.10
C LYS A 236 17.55 -13.38 4.60
N PRO A 237 18.60 -13.32 5.42
CA PRO A 237 19.31 -14.45 6.03
C PRO A 237 18.44 -15.13 7.10
N ARG A 238 18.42 -16.46 7.07
CA ARG A 238 17.67 -17.32 7.97
C ARG A 238 18.49 -17.60 9.23
N THR A 239 17.79 -17.76 10.35
CA THR A 239 18.36 -18.30 11.58
C THR A 239 18.74 -19.77 11.40
N LYS A 240 19.55 -20.33 12.31
CA LYS A 240 19.90 -21.77 12.29
C LYS A 240 18.68 -22.69 12.29
N ILE A 241 17.62 -22.29 12.99
CA ILE A 241 16.36 -23.05 13.08
C ILE A 241 15.63 -23.01 11.73
N GLU A 242 15.51 -21.82 11.13
CA GLU A 242 14.89 -21.65 9.82
C GLU A 242 15.68 -22.32 8.70
N GLU A 243 17.01 -22.32 8.75
CA GLU A 243 17.84 -23.00 7.75
C GLU A 243 17.65 -24.52 7.81
N ASN A 244 17.66 -25.09 9.02
CA ASN A 244 17.34 -26.51 9.21
C ASN A 244 15.91 -26.86 8.73
N ALA A 245 14.94 -25.97 8.98
CA ALA A 245 13.59 -26.13 8.48
C ALA A 245 13.52 -26.05 6.95
N PHE A 246 14.32 -25.20 6.31
CA PHE A 246 14.45 -25.14 4.86
C PHE A 246 15.07 -26.42 4.29
N GLU A 247 16.14 -26.95 4.89
CA GLU A 247 16.75 -28.24 4.51
C GLU A 247 15.77 -29.41 4.63
N LYS A 248 14.88 -29.37 5.63
CA LYS A 248 13.78 -30.34 5.81
C LYS A 248 12.59 -30.14 4.84
N GLY A 249 12.63 -29.13 3.98
CA GLY A 249 11.56 -28.80 3.05
C GLY A 249 10.30 -28.20 3.71
N TRP A 250 10.41 -27.66 4.93
CA TRP A 250 9.29 -26.99 5.60
C TRP A 250 9.05 -25.58 5.08
N ILE A 251 10.12 -24.96 4.58
CA ILE A 251 10.14 -23.63 3.97
C ILE A 251 10.38 -23.82 2.48
N THR A 252 9.53 -23.25 1.63
CA THR A 252 9.68 -23.32 0.17
C THR A 252 10.81 -22.42 -0.34
N ILE A 253 11.15 -22.55 -1.62
CA ILE A 253 12.22 -21.75 -2.26
C ILE A 253 11.97 -20.23 -2.19
N ASP A 254 10.72 -19.83 -2.27
CA ASP A 254 10.22 -18.46 -2.13
C ASP A 254 9.92 -18.08 -0.66
N GLY A 255 10.36 -18.93 0.28
CA GLY A 255 10.36 -18.64 1.71
C GLY A 255 9.02 -18.89 2.42
N PHE A 256 7.97 -19.30 1.71
CA PHE A 256 6.67 -19.55 2.32
C PHE A 256 6.65 -20.84 3.14
N VAL A 257 5.88 -20.85 4.23
CA VAL A 257 5.69 -22.00 5.10
C VAL A 257 4.25 -22.47 4.97
N GLU A 258 4.02 -23.61 4.31
CA GLU A 258 2.66 -24.05 3.97
C GLU A 258 1.91 -24.63 5.18
N ARG A 259 2.56 -25.48 5.97
CA ARG A 259 1.89 -26.23 7.04
C ARG A 259 1.74 -25.41 8.33
N PRO A 260 0.54 -25.34 8.94
CA PRO A 260 0.32 -24.62 10.19
C PRO A 260 1.20 -25.06 11.36
N ASP A 261 1.52 -26.35 11.47
CA ASP A 261 2.39 -26.88 12.53
C ASP A 261 3.82 -26.35 12.40
N HIS A 262 4.33 -26.28 11.17
CA HIS A 262 5.64 -25.70 10.89
C HIS A 262 5.65 -24.20 11.17
N ARG A 263 4.56 -23.49 10.84
CA ARG A 263 4.40 -22.07 11.18
C ARG A 263 4.46 -21.83 12.69
N LYS A 264 3.84 -22.69 13.51
CA LYS A 264 3.94 -22.60 14.98
C LYS A 264 5.38 -22.72 15.46
N LEU A 265 6.12 -23.71 14.96
CA LEU A 265 7.52 -23.95 15.32
C LEU A 265 8.44 -22.80 14.89
N LEU A 266 8.16 -22.18 13.75
CA LEU A 266 8.89 -21.04 13.20
C LEU A 266 8.36 -19.68 13.68
N GLN A 267 7.45 -19.66 14.65
CA GLN A 267 6.86 -18.44 15.23
C GLN A 267 6.08 -17.55 14.23
N LEU A 268 5.60 -18.13 13.13
CA LEU A 268 4.76 -17.49 12.10
C LEU A 268 3.26 -17.61 12.41
N GLN A 269 2.86 -17.55 13.69
CA GLN A 269 1.46 -17.74 14.09
C GLN A 269 0.53 -16.61 13.63
N GLN A 270 1.09 -15.46 13.25
CA GLN A 270 0.37 -14.32 12.68
C GLN A 270 0.07 -14.50 11.18
N CYS A 271 0.53 -15.59 10.56
CA CYS A 271 0.25 -15.88 9.16
C CYS A 271 -1.26 -16.05 8.97
N ARG A 272 -1.84 -15.23 8.08
CA ARG A 272 -3.28 -15.22 7.84
C ARG A 272 -3.70 -16.08 6.65
N PHE A 273 -2.77 -16.36 5.75
CA PHE A 273 -3.07 -17.02 4.48
C PHE A 273 -2.95 -18.54 4.61
N HIS A 274 -3.90 -19.27 4.00
CA HIS A 274 -3.87 -20.73 3.97
C HIS A 274 -2.90 -21.23 2.89
N ALA A 275 -2.96 -20.61 1.71
CA ALA A 275 -2.06 -20.86 0.60
C ALA A 275 -1.07 -19.70 0.40
N ASN A 276 -0.03 -19.92 -0.40
CA ASN A 276 1.02 -18.94 -0.68
C ASN A 276 0.45 -17.67 -1.37
N PRO A 277 0.49 -16.49 -0.71
CA PRO A 277 -0.12 -15.27 -1.24
C PRO A 277 0.80 -14.47 -2.18
N LEU A 278 2.05 -14.89 -2.40
CA LEU A 278 3.07 -14.06 -3.05
C LEU A 278 2.74 -13.71 -4.51
N ALA A 279 2.13 -14.63 -5.25
CA ALA A 279 1.68 -14.36 -6.62
C ALA A 279 0.60 -13.27 -6.67
N PHE A 280 -0.42 -13.40 -5.81
CA PHE A 280 -1.48 -12.41 -5.64
C PHE A 280 -0.91 -11.03 -5.30
N ILE A 281 -0.01 -10.96 -4.32
CA ILE A 281 0.54 -9.68 -3.85
C ILE A 281 1.37 -9.00 -4.93
N ARG A 282 2.15 -9.75 -5.72
CA ARG A 282 2.89 -9.20 -6.86
C ARG A 282 1.95 -8.52 -7.86
N LYS A 283 0.90 -9.23 -8.28
CA LYS A 283 -0.11 -8.68 -9.20
C LYS A 283 -0.85 -7.48 -8.60
N LEU A 284 -1.15 -7.51 -7.30
CA LEU A 284 -1.80 -6.38 -6.60
C LEU A 284 -0.90 -5.14 -6.60
N ILE A 285 0.40 -5.31 -6.34
CA ILE A 285 1.37 -4.20 -6.37
C ILE A 285 1.48 -3.62 -7.78
N GLU A 286 1.56 -4.47 -8.80
CA GLU A 286 1.58 -4.06 -10.21
C GLU A 286 0.35 -3.23 -10.56
N ASN A 287 -0.83 -3.68 -10.14
CA ASN A 287 -2.09 -2.96 -10.35
C ASN A 287 -2.13 -1.61 -9.59
N ARG A 288 -1.69 -1.58 -8.32
CA ARG A 288 -1.78 -0.37 -7.47
C ARG A 288 -0.78 0.71 -7.84
N ASN A 289 0.44 0.31 -8.19
CA ASN A 289 1.54 1.24 -8.43
C ASN A 289 1.81 1.48 -9.92
N ASN A 290 1.06 0.83 -10.83
CA ASN A 290 1.32 0.80 -12.27
C ASN A 290 2.76 0.37 -12.61
N ALA A 291 3.38 -0.42 -11.72
CA ALA A 291 4.77 -0.82 -11.84
C ALA A 291 5.00 -2.10 -11.03
N GLN A 292 5.87 -2.96 -11.55
CA GLN A 292 6.36 -4.13 -10.81
C GLN A 292 7.09 -3.70 -9.54
N ALA A 293 7.02 -4.52 -8.50
CA ALA A 293 7.78 -4.32 -7.27
C ALA A 293 9.29 -4.36 -7.59
N PRO A 294 10.02 -3.23 -7.50
CA PRO A 294 11.44 -3.23 -7.85
C PRO A 294 12.21 -4.10 -6.88
N LEU A 295 13.17 -4.91 -7.36
CA LEU A 295 14.02 -5.76 -6.49
C LEU A 295 14.78 -4.97 -5.42
N ILE A 296 15.03 -3.68 -5.65
CA ILE A 296 15.68 -2.77 -4.70
C ILE A 296 14.77 -2.37 -3.53
N SER A 297 13.45 -2.55 -3.67
CA SER A 297 12.47 -2.33 -2.60
C SER A 297 12.47 -3.48 -1.60
N HIS A 298 12.03 -3.21 -0.36
CA HIS A 298 11.99 -4.26 0.67
C HIS A 298 11.01 -5.35 0.25
N VAL A 299 9.80 -4.96 -0.16
CA VAL A 299 8.77 -5.90 -0.59
C VAL A 299 9.18 -6.61 -1.86
N GLY A 300 9.75 -5.93 -2.87
CA GLY A 300 10.21 -6.60 -4.09
C GLY A 300 11.28 -7.67 -3.83
N SER A 301 12.22 -7.39 -2.93
CA SER A 301 13.23 -8.37 -2.49
C SER A 301 12.62 -9.58 -1.78
N ILE A 302 11.63 -9.35 -0.90
CA ILE A 302 10.92 -10.43 -0.19
C ILE A 302 10.10 -11.28 -1.17
N LEU A 303 9.30 -10.66 -2.03
CA LEU A 303 8.38 -11.37 -2.91
C LEU A 303 9.10 -12.19 -4.00
N THR A 304 10.24 -11.72 -4.48
CA THR A 304 10.95 -12.37 -5.61
C THR A 304 12.03 -13.33 -5.14
N ASN A 305 12.82 -12.94 -4.14
CA ASN A 305 14.01 -13.69 -3.74
C ASN A 305 13.92 -14.28 -2.33
N ALA A 306 12.83 -14.00 -1.61
CA ALA A 306 12.72 -14.30 -0.18
C ALA A 306 13.93 -13.75 0.58
N VAL A 307 14.32 -12.50 0.33
CA VAL A 307 15.47 -11.84 0.98
C VAL A 307 14.97 -10.58 1.66
N LYS A 308 15.40 -10.35 2.91
CA LYS A 308 15.15 -9.10 3.64
C LYS A 308 15.72 -7.92 2.86
N GLY A 309 14.95 -6.83 2.78
CA GLY A 309 15.39 -5.62 2.11
C GLY A 309 16.65 -5.04 2.76
N MET A 310 17.57 -4.49 1.96
CA MET A 310 18.71 -3.76 2.50
C MET A 310 18.21 -2.49 3.22
N THR A 311 18.59 -2.32 4.49
CA THR A 311 18.28 -1.11 5.26
C THR A 311 18.91 0.14 4.62
N SER A 312 18.42 1.34 4.94
CA SER A 312 18.99 2.61 4.46
C SER A 312 20.49 2.76 4.77
N PHE A 313 20.96 2.20 5.89
CA PHE A 313 22.37 2.13 6.28
C PHE A 313 23.17 1.16 5.38
N GLN A 314 22.61 -0.02 5.09
CA GLN A 314 23.23 -0.99 4.18
C GLN A 314 23.22 -0.51 2.73
N ARG A 315 22.22 0.28 2.30
CA ARG A 315 22.18 0.94 0.98
C ARG A 315 23.31 1.94 0.81
N LYS A 316 23.56 2.82 1.80
CA LYS A 316 24.69 3.76 1.72
C LYS A 316 26.03 3.04 1.57
N ALA A 317 26.22 1.93 2.29
CA ALA A 317 27.41 1.10 2.18
C ALA A 317 27.53 0.38 0.83
N TYR A 318 26.41 -0.13 0.28
CA TYR A 318 26.36 -0.78 -1.04
C TYR A 318 26.58 0.21 -2.19
N GLU A 319 26.00 1.40 -2.14
CA GLU A 319 26.20 2.45 -3.12
C GLU A 319 27.66 2.93 -3.13
N GLN A 320 28.27 3.12 -1.96
CA GLN A 320 29.69 3.47 -1.83
C GLN A 320 30.62 2.38 -2.37
N THR A 321 30.35 1.10 -2.08
CA THR A 321 31.16 -0.02 -2.59
C THR A 321 30.97 -0.25 -4.09
N SER A 322 29.76 -0.07 -4.62
CA SER A 322 29.50 -0.15 -6.07
C SER A 322 30.15 1.00 -6.85
N PHE A 323 30.18 2.20 -6.26
CA PHE A 323 30.85 3.38 -6.83
C PHE A 323 32.38 3.18 -6.86
N LEU A 324 32.96 2.64 -5.78
CA LEU A 324 34.38 2.28 -5.73
C LEU A 324 34.75 1.18 -6.73
N ALA A 325 33.89 0.16 -6.89
CA ALA A 325 34.10 -0.91 -7.88
C ALA A 325 34.04 -0.40 -9.33
N LYS A 326 33.13 0.52 -9.64
CA LYS A 326 33.07 1.18 -10.97
C LYS A 326 34.28 2.07 -11.22
N LYS A 327 34.78 2.78 -10.20
CA LYS A 327 35.97 3.64 -10.30
C LYS A 327 37.26 2.85 -10.51
N ASN A 328 37.35 1.63 -9.97
CA ASN A 328 38.49 0.74 -10.16
C ASN A 328 38.48 0.06 -11.54
N LYS A 329 37.31 -0.19 -12.14
CA LYS A 329 37.18 -0.69 -13.52
C LYS A 329 37.48 0.36 -14.60
N GLN A 330 37.47 1.65 -14.28
CA GLN A 330 37.87 2.73 -15.20
C GLN A 330 39.36 3.09 -15.10
N LYS A 331 40.11 2.45 -14.18
CA LYS A 331 41.55 2.66 -13.97
C LYS A 331 42.43 1.48 -14.43
N LEU A 332 41.81 0.42 -14.93
CA LEU A 332 42.41 -0.69 -15.66
C LEU A 332 41.96 -0.57 -17.12
#